data_AF-A0A1C4FHV4-F1
#
_entry.id   AF-A0A1C4FHV4-F1
#
_cell.length_a   1.000
_cell.length_b   1.000
_cell.length_c   1.000
_cell.angle_alpha   90.00
_cell.angle_beta   90.00
_cell.angle_gamma   90.00
#
_symmetry.space_group_name_H-M   'P 1'
#
loop_
_entity.id
_entity.type
_entity.pdbx_description
1 polymer ?
#
loop_
_entity_poly.entity_id
_entity_poly.type
_entity_poly.pdbx_seq_one_letter_code
_entity_poly.pdbx_strand_id
1 'polypeptide(L)' 'MYWKKDRDFPPMKFQLGEKVSFKFGNQILIGTIDIRDFGGSIEHDYHSYDILVKEENMLYKHIPERDVFKLTHSENIH' A
#
# COMPACT_ATOMS: atom_id res chain seq x y z
N MET A 1 32.61 0.02 14.87
CA MET A 1 31.47 -0.53 14.10
C MET A 1 30.20 0.01 14.71
N TYR A 2 29.50 0.92 14.03
CA TYR A 2 28.20 1.42 14.48
C TYR A 2 27.14 0.36 14.18
N TRP A 3 26.84 -0.50 15.15
CA TRP A 3 25.69 -1.39 15.09
C TRP A 3 24.49 -0.64 15.69
N LYS A 4 23.75 0.10 14.85
CA LYS A 4 22.42 0.60 15.22
C LYS A 4 21.59 0.84 13.97
N LYS A 5 20.65 -0.08 13.72
CA LYS A 5 19.27 0.09 14.16
C LYS A 5 18.58 -1.22 13.86
N ASP A 6 18.01 -1.83 14.89
CA ASP A 6 16.84 -2.68 14.72
C ASP A 6 15.84 -1.82 13.94
N ARG A 7 15.80 -2.02 12.60
CA ARG A 7 14.81 -1.40 11.72
C ARG A 7 13.52 -2.16 11.99
N ASP A 8 12.96 -1.94 13.18
CA ASP A 8 11.60 -2.33 13.49
C ASP A 8 10.72 -1.39 12.68
N PHE A 9 10.53 -1.75 11.41
CA PHE A 9 9.50 -1.15 10.59
C PHE A 9 8.17 -1.31 11.33
N PRO A 10 7.37 -0.23 11.45
CA PRO A 10 6.04 -0.37 12.01
C PRO A 10 5.27 -1.43 11.21
N PRO A 11 4.33 -2.18 11.81
CA PRO A 11 3.53 -3.13 11.06
C PRO A 11 2.87 -2.48 9.85
N MET A 12 2.82 -3.19 8.72
CA MET A 12 2.11 -2.71 7.53
C MET A 12 0.64 -2.44 7.86
N LYS A 13 0.11 -1.37 7.27
CA LYS A 13 -1.24 -0.86 7.54
C LYS A 13 -2.36 -1.78 7.03
N PHE A 14 -2.15 -2.45 5.89
CA PHE A 14 -3.20 -3.16 5.19
C PHE A 14 -2.84 -4.63 4.94
N GLN A 15 -3.86 -5.47 4.83
CA GLN A 15 -3.72 -6.92 4.67
C GLN A 15 -3.87 -7.38 3.22
N LEU A 16 -3.36 -8.57 2.93
CA LEU A 16 -3.59 -9.24 1.64
C LEU A 16 -5.09 -9.43 1.42
N GLY A 17 -5.58 -9.13 0.22
CA GLY A 17 -6.99 -9.20 -0.14
C GLY A 17 -7.84 -8.01 0.35
N GLU A 18 -7.26 -7.06 1.09
CA GLU A 18 -7.99 -5.87 1.53
C GLU A 18 -8.25 -4.93 0.35
N LYS A 19 -9.47 -4.39 0.28
CA LYS A 19 -9.84 -3.39 -0.72
C LYS A 19 -9.46 -2.00 -0.21
N VAL A 20 -8.67 -1.27 -0.98
CA VAL A 20 -8.07 0.00 -0.61
C VAL A 20 -8.25 1.02 -1.73
N SER A 21 -8.14 2.30 -1.41
CA SER A 21 -7.89 3.34 -2.41
C SER A 21 -6.41 3.69 -2.41
N PHE A 22 -5.87 4.09 -3.56
CA PHE A 22 -4.45 4.47 -3.65
C PHE A 22 -4.25 5.54 -4.71
N LYS A 23 -3.19 6.35 -4.53
CA LYS A 23 -2.80 7.37 -5.48
C LYS A 23 -1.84 6.80 -6.52
N PHE A 24 -2.16 7.00 -7.79
CA PHE A 24 -1.27 6.69 -8.91
C PHE A 24 -1.26 7.87 -9.90
N GLY A 25 -0.11 8.55 -10.01
CA GLY A 25 -0.02 9.84 -10.71
C GLY A 25 -0.98 10.87 -10.10
N ASN A 26 -1.91 11.37 -10.92
CA ASN A 26 -2.93 12.35 -10.52
C ASN A 26 -4.29 11.73 -10.22
N GLN A 27 -4.39 10.39 -10.18
CA GLN A 27 -5.64 9.68 -9.99
C GLN A 27 -5.67 8.97 -8.64
N ILE A 28 -6.88 8.81 -8.11
CA ILE A 28 -7.16 7.89 -7.00
C ILE A 28 -7.89 6.70 -7.59
N LEU A 29 -7.28 5.52 -7.46
CA LEU A 29 -7.84 4.26 -7.93
C LEU A 29 -8.29 3.42 -6.74
N ILE A 30 -9.16 2.46 -7.00
CA ILE A 30 -9.60 1.49 -6.00
C ILE A 30 -9.16 0.12 -6.48
N GLY A 31 -8.50 -0.64 -5.61
CA GLY A 31 -8.05 -1.97 -5.92
C GLY A 31 -7.97 -2.86 -4.70
N THR A 32 -7.44 -4.06 -4.90
CA THR A 32 -7.26 -5.07 -3.86
C THR A 32 -5.79 -5.39 -3.72
N ILE A 33 -5.30 -5.45 -2.48
CA ILE A 33 -3.89 -5.79 -2.21
C ILE A 33 -3.65 -7.25 -2.61
N ASP A 34 -2.66 -7.45 -3.47
CA ASP A 34 -2.25 -8.75 -4.01
C ASP A 34 -0.87 -9.18 -3.50
N ILE A 35 0.04 -8.23 -3.24
CA ILE A 35 1.35 -8.50 -2.62
C ILE A 35 1.65 -7.45 -1.56
N ARG A 36 2.35 -7.88 -0.51
CA ARG A 36 2.82 -7.05 0.60
C ARG A 36 4.34 -7.07 0.65
N ASP A 37 4.96 -6.01 0.15
CA ASP A 37 6.41 -5.85 0.17
C ASP A 37 6.83 -5.18 1.48
N PHE A 38 7.46 -5.96 2.35
CA PHE A 38 8.02 -5.44 3.60
C PHE A 38 9.27 -4.58 3.31
N GLY A 39 9.25 -3.34 3.82
CA GLY A 39 10.45 -2.50 3.87
C GLY A 39 11.50 -3.12 4.78
N GLY A 40 12.76 -2.74 4.56
CA GLY A 40 13.87 -3.30 5.35
C GLY A 40 15.17 -3.44 4.59
N SER A 41 15.14 -3.42 3.25
CA SER A 41 16.37 -3.45 2.45
C SER A 41 17.08 -2.08 2.47
N ILE A 42 18.36 -2.06 2.08
CA ILE A 42 19.16 -0.82 1.99
C ILE A 42 18.51 0.18 1.01
N GLU A 43 17.83 -0.33 -0.02
CA GLU A 43 17.21 0.45 -1.09
C GLU A 43 15.73 0.79 -0.83
N HIS A 44 15.03 -0.01 -0.01
CA HIS A 44 13.60 0.18 0.28
C HIS A 44 13.38 0.29 1.79
N ASP A 45 13.41 1.52 2.27
CA ASP A 45 13.12 1.88 3.66
C ASP A 45 11.65 2.23 3.89
N TYR A 46 10.74 1.64 3.11
CA TYR A 46 9.30 1.80 3.23
C TYR A 46 8.55 0.52 2.85
N HIS A 47 7.33 0.36 3.37
CA HIS A 47 6.39 -0.68 2.94
C HIS A 47 5.74 -0.30 1.62
N SER A 48 5.53 -1.28 0.75
CA SER A 48 4.76 -1.11 -0.47
C SER A 48 3.82 -2.28 -0.73
N TYR A 49 2.93 -2.08 -1.68
CA TYR A 49 1.93 -3.06 -2.08
C TYR A 49 1.88 -3.20 -3.59
N ASP A 50 1.63 -4.41 -4.07
CA ASP A 50 1.06 -4.60 -5.40
C ASP A 50 -0.46 -4.66 -5.27
N ILE A 51 -1.15 -3.87 -6.10
CA ILE A 51 -2.59 -3.65 -6.01
C ILE A 51 -3.23 -4.00 -7.35
N LEU A 52 -4.16 -4.96 -7.33
CA LEU A 52 -4.93 -5.37 -8.50
C LEU A 52 -6.18 -4.50 -8.63
N VAL A 53 -6.34 -3.84 -9.77
CA VAL A 53 -7.57 -3.14 -10.18
C VAL A 53 -8.31 -4.02 -11.18
N LYS A 54 -9.40 -4.66 -10.72
CA LYS A 54 -10.11 -5.68 -11.51
C LYS A 54 -10.81 -5.09 -12.72
N GLU A 55 -11.36 -3.89 -12.58
CA GLU A 55 -12.08 -3.15 -13.62
C GLU A 55 -11.19 -2.85 -14.84
N GLU A 56 -9.89 -2.67 -14.60
CA GLU A 56 -8.88 -2.39 -15.62
C GLU A 56 -8.08 -3.65 -16.01
N ASN A 57 -8.29 -4.76 -15.32
CA ASN A 57 -7.46 -5.97 -15.40
C ASN A 57 -5.96 -5.67 -15.31
N MET A 58 -5.58 -4.78 -14.37
CA MET A 58 -4.23 -4.24 -14.27
C MET A 58 -3.67 -4.39 -12.85
N LEU A 59 -2.41 -4.83 -12.76
CA LEU A 59 -1.66 -4.95 -11.51
C LEU A 59 -0.68 -3.77 -11.39
N TYR A 60 -0.92 -2.91 -10.40
CA TYR A 60 -0.07 -1.78 -10.08
C TYR A 60 0.96 -2.21 -9.04
N LYS A 61 2.25 -2.09 -9.36
CA LYS A 61 3.33 -2.64 -8.52
C LYS A 61 4.02 -1.59 -7.67
N HIS A 62 4.52 -2.02 -6.52
CA HIS A 62 5.34 -1.21 -5.60
C HIS A 62 4.72 0.15 -5.24
N ILE A 63 3.41 0.18 -4.99
CA ILE A 63 2.74 1.39 -4.52
C ILE A 63 3.17 1.67 -3.06
N PRO A 64 3.77 2.83 -2.75
CA PRO A 64 4.21 3.14 -1.39
C PRO A 64 3.03 3.15 -0.43
N GLU A 65 3.19 2.57 0.77
CA GLU A 65 2.13 2.51 1.78
C GLU A 65 1.59 3.89 2.19
N ARG A 66 2.40 4.94 2.07
CA ARG A 66 1.95 6.33 2.32
C ARG A 66 0.91 6.82 1.31
N ASP A 67 0.86 6.21 0.13
CA ASP A 67 -0.04 6.56 -0.97
C ASP A 67 -1.25 5.60 -1.04
N VAL A 68 -1.41 4.72 -0.05
CA VAL A 68 -2.54 3.80 0.10
C VAL A 68 -3.40 4.21 1.30
N PHE A 69 -4.71 4.23 1.10
CA PHE A 69 -5.70 4.72 2.06
C PHE A 69 -6.80 3.68 2.29
N LYS A 70 -7.36 3.70 3.50
CA LYS A 70 -8.55 2.92 3.81
C LYS A 70 -9.72 3.46 3.01
N LEU A 71 -10.56 2.58 2.47
CA LEU A 71 -11.84 2.98 1.90
C LEU A 71 -12.72 3.59 2.99
N THR A 72 -12.84 4.91 3.02
CA THR A 72 -13.88 5.57 3.81
C THR A 72 -15.20 5.37 3.08
N HIS A 73 -16.13 4.64 3.69
CA HIS A 73 -17.52 4.72 3.28
C HIS A 73 -17.97 6.15 3.51
N SER A 74 -18.15 6.92 2.43
CA SER A 74 -19.04 8.07 2.47
C SER A 74 -20.44 7.50 2.58
N GLU A 75 -20.88 7.23 3.81
CA GLU A 75 -22.31 7.11 4.06
C GLU A 75 -22.92 8.46 3.68
N ASN A 76 -23.67 8.49 2.58
CA ASN A 76 -24.55 9.60 2.25
C ASN A 76 -25.52 9.75 3.42
N ILE A 77 -25.24 10.69 4.33
CA ILE A 77 -26.25 11.18 5.26
C ILE A 77 -27.19 12.03 4.40
N HIS A 78 -28.33 11.43 4.06
CA HIS A 78 -29.49 12.07 3.44
C HIS A 78 -30.05 13.19 4.30
#